data_AF-A0A940DX49-F1
#
_entry.id   AF-A0A940DX49-F1
#
_cell.length_a   1.000
_cell.length_b   1.000
_cell.length_c   1.000
_cell.angle_alpha   90.00
_cell.angle_beta   90.00
_cell.angle_gamma   90.00
#
_symmetry.space_group_name_H-M   'P 1'
#
loop_
_entity.id
_entity.type
_entity.pdbx_description
1 polymer ?
#
loop_
_entity_poly.entity_id
_entity_poly.type
_entity_poly.pdbx_seq_one_letter_code
_entity_poly.pdbx_strand_id
1 'polypeptide(L)' 'MKRNGVEIPKSQEYFWSKEWQDRIKASEEDLTKGNYKTFKTKEELFAHLDSLKDEER' A
#
# COMPACT_ATOMS: atom_id res chain seq x y z
N MET A 1 12.47 -8.55 18.43
CA MET A 1 12.80 -7.13 18.27
C MET A 1 12.03 -6.33 19.32
N LYS A 2 12.61 -5.27 19.93
CA LYS A 2 11.89 -4.40 20.88
C LYS A 2 11.86 -2.97 20.33
N ARG A 3 10.68 -2.35 20.23
CA ARG A 3 10.52 -0.91 19.91
C ARG A 3 9.71 -0.26 21.03
N ASN A 4 10.19 0.85 21.58
CA ASN A 4 9.54 1.60 22.66
C ASN A 4 9.09 0.72 23.84
N GLY A 5 9.87 -0.30 24.19
CA GLY A 5 9.55 -1.24 25.28
C GLY A 5 8.56 -2.36 24.92
N VAL A 6 7.96 -2.33 23.73
CA VAL A 6 7.04 -3.38 23.25
C VAL A 6 7.82 -4.46 22.51
N GLU A 7 7.61 -5.72 22.90
CA GLU A 7 8.15 -6.88 22.17
C GLU A 7 7.35 -7.10 20.89
N ILE A 8 8.07 -7.11 19.76
CA ILE A 8 7.48 -7.40 18.45
C ILE A 8 7.71 -8.87 18.15
N PRO A 9 6.64 -9.65 17.88
CA PRO A 9 6.77 -11.03 17.44
C PRO A 9 7.68 -11.11 16.22
N LYS A 10 8.56 -12.12 16.16
CA LYS A 10 9.47 -12.32 15.01
C LYS A 10 8.71 -12.43 13.68
N SER A 11 7.50 -13.00 13.72
CA SER A 11 6.61 -13.08 12.55
C SER A 11 6.21 -11.73 11.97
N GLN A 12 6.34 -10.63 12.73
CA GLN A 12 5.99 -9.28 12.30
C GLN A 12 7.22 -8.40 12.03
N GLU A 13 8.43 -8.95 12.10
CA GLU A 13 9.66 -8.18 11.90
C GLU A 13 9.73 -7.57 10.49
N TYR A 14 9.22 -8.28 9.48
CA TYR A 14 9.15 -7.80 8.09
C TYR A 14 8.40 -6.47 7.95
N PHE A 15 7.34 -6.25 8.75
CA PHE A 15 6.53 -5.03 8.72
C PHE A 15 7.37 -3.80 9.11
N TRP A 16 8.38 -4.01 9.94
CA TRP A 16 9.27 -2.97 10.43
C TRP A 16 10.55 -2.83 9.62
N SER A 17 10.70 -3.62 8.55
CA SER A 17 11.79 -3.47 7.59
C SER A 17 11.77 -2.08 6.95
N LYS A 18 12.95 -1.58 6.58
CA LYS A 18 13.08 -0.27 5.93
C LYS A 18 12.23 -0.20 4.65
N GLU A 19 12.27 -1.24 3.83
CA GLU A 19 11.50 -1.32 2.59
C GLU A 19 9.99 -1.17 2.84
N TRP A 20 9.44 -1.89 3.82
CA TRP A 20 8.02 -1.80 4.12
C TRP A 20 7.61 -0.43 4.66
N GLN A 21 8.45 0.16 5.53
CA GLN A 21 8.21 1.49 6.08
C GLN A 21 8.30 2.57 5.00
N ASP A 22 9.24 2.46 4.06
CA ASP A 22 9.37 3.37 2.91
C ASP A 22 8.11 3.32 2.02
N ARG A 23 7.54 2.12 1.80
CA ARG A 23 6.28 1.93 1.05
C ARG A 23 5.08 2.54 1.78
N ILE A 24 4.99 2.39 3.11
CA ILE A 24 3.95 3.04 3.91
C ILE A 24 4.06 4.56 3.74
N LYS A 25 5.25 5.12 3.90
CA LYS A 25 5.47 6.56 3.77
C LYS A 25 5.05 7.07 2.38
N ALA A 26 5.43 6.38 1.31
CA ALA A 26 5.00 6.74 -0.04
C ALA A 26 3.47 6.74 -0.17
N SER A 27 2.80 5.72 0.37
CA SER A 27 1.34 5.65 0.37
C SER A 27 0.69 6.79 1.16
N GLU A 28 1.24 7.19 2.31
CA GLU A 28 0.74 8.32 3.10
C GLU A 28 0.90 9.66 2.36
N GLU A 29 2.03 9.84 1.67
CA GLU A 29 2.27 11.01 0.82
C GLU A 29 1.27 11.08 -0.33
N ASP A 30 0.96 9.95 -0.98
CA ASP A 30 -0.02 9.91 -2.07
C ASP A 30 -1.43 10.23 -1.58
N LEU A 31 -1.83 9.72 -0.41
CA LEU A 31 -3.10 10.09 0.22
C LEU A 31 -3.16 11.59 0.51
N THR A 32 -2.08 12.16 1.05
CA THR A 32 -2.00 13.59 1.39
C THR A 32 -2.05 14.48 0.15
N LYS A 33 -1.38 14.07 -0.94
CA LYS A 33 -1.33 14.80 -2.22
C LYS A 33 -2.58 14.62 -3.07
N GLY A 34 -3.48 13.70 -2.69
CA GLY A 34 -4.65 13.36 -3.50
C GLY A 34 -4.32 12.46 -4.70
N ASN A 35 -3.17 11.79 -4.69
CA ASN A 35 -2.71 10.87 -5.74
C ASN A 35 -3.38 9.49 -5.57
N TYR A 36 -4.71 9.48 -5.56
CA TYR A 36 -5.49 8.25 -5.50
C TYR A 36 -6.67 8.35 -6.44
N LYS A 37 -7.14 7.19 -6.91
CA LYS A 37 -8.32 7.10 -7.78
C LYS A 37 -9.50 6.59 -6.97
N THR A 38 -10.64 7.25 -7.09
CA THR A 38 -11.90 6.80 -6.51
C THR A 38 -12.80 6.27 -7.61
N PHE A 39 -13.64 5.31 -7.24
CA PHE A 39 -14.63 4.69 -8.13
C PHE A 39 -15.98 4.78 -7.45
N LYS A 40 -17.03 5.11 -8.21
CA LYS A 40 -18.38 5.20 -7.67
C LYS A 40 -19.05 3.85 -7.58
N THR A 41 -18.65 2.93 -8.46
CA THR A 41 -19.18 1.56 -8.50
C THR A 41 -18.06 0.53 -8.62
N LYS A 42 -18.41 -0.72 -8.30
CA LYS A 42 -17.50 -1.85 -8.47
C LYS A 42 -17.19 -2.12 -9.94
N GLU A 43 -18.13 -1.88 -10.84
CA GLU A 43 -17.96 -2.08 -12.29
C GLU A 43 -16.89 -1.14 -12.85
N GLU A 44 -16.87 0.12 -12.42
CA GLU A 44 -15.82 1.08 -12.80
C GLU A 44 -14.43 0.64 -12.31
N LEU A 45 -14.35 0.10 -11.09
CA LEU A 45 -13.10 -0.45 -10.54
C LEU A 45 -12.62 -1.65 -11.38
N PHE A 46 -13.49 -2.62 -11.65
CA PHE A 46 -13.11 -3.81 -12.41
C PHE A 46 -12.68 -3.47 -13.85
N ALA A 47 -13.42 -2.59 -14.54
CA ALA A 47 -13.05 -2.14 -15.87
C ALA A 47 -11.66 -1.49 -15.90
N HIS A 48 -11.31 -0.69 -14.88
CA HIS A 48 -9.98 -0.11 -14.77
C HIS A 48 -8.90 -1.15 -14.46
N LEU A 49 -9.15 -2.10 -13.56
CA LEU A 49 -8.19 -3.16 -13.25
C LEU A 49 -7.92 -4.07 -14.45
N ASP A 50 -8.93 -4.32 -15.28
CA ASP A 50 -8.77 -5.11 -16.50
C ASP A 50 -8.00 -4.33 -17.57
N SER A 51 -8.23 -3.02 -17.72
CA SER A 51 -7.44 -2.21 -18.67
C SER A 51 -5.95 -2.20 -18.34
N LEU A 52 -5.59 -2.20 -17.05
CA LEU A 52 -4.20 -2.25 -16.62
C LEU A 52 -3.51 -3.58 -17.00
N LYS A 53 -4.24 -4.70 -17.00
CA LYS A 53 -3.67 -6.01 -17.38
C LYS A 53 -3.38 -6.09 -18.87
N ASP A 54 -4.17 -5.40 -19.69
CA ASP A 54 -3.99 -5.37 -21.14
C ASP A 54 -2.82 -4.46 -21.57
N GLU A 55 -2.49 -3.43 -20.78
CA GLU A 55 -1.36 -2.51 -21.02
C GLU A 55 0.02 -3.11 -20.66
N GLU A 56 0.06 -4.12 -19.78
CA GLU A 56 1.30 -4.82 -19.38
C GLU A 56 1.71 -5.98 -20.32
N ARG A 57 1.00 -6.14 -21.46
CA ARG A 57 1.14 -7.26 -22.39
C ARG A 57 1.68 -6.84 -23.75
#